data_AF-A0A522Q456-F1
#
_entry.id   AF-A0A522Q456-F1
#
_cell.length_a   1.000
_cell.length_b   1.000
_cell.length_c   1.000
_cell.angle_alpha   90.00
_cell.angle_beta   90.00
_cell.angle_gamma   90.00
#
_symmetry.space_group_name_H-M   'P 1'
#
loop_
_entity.id
_entity.type
_entity.pdbx_description
1 polymer ?
#
loop_
_entity_poly.entity_id
_entity_poly.type
_entity_poly.pdbx_seq_one_letter_code
_entity_poly.pdbx_strand_id
1 'polypeptide(L)'
;MKQLSTNRELYEYLLFLVTELKKRKRDKLSEAVTLASHHAASNVSTEFLGESRIALRRVFNEEGGVLTVQERADLSDVLTQLDEVFEKR
;
A
#
# COMPACT_ATOMS: atom_id res chain seq x y z
N MET A 1 6.94 6.58 9.83
CA MET A 1 5.67 7.37 9.75
C MET A 1 4.83 7.26 11.04
N LYS A 2 3.77 8.06 11.21
CA LYS A 2 2.76 7.87 12.28
C LYS A 2 2.01 6.56 12.04
N GLN A 3 1.64 5.83 13.10
CA GLN A 3 0.91 4.57 12.99
C GLN A 3 -0.39 4.76 12.18
N LEU A 4 -0.63 3.92 11.18
CA LEU A 4 -1.91 3.77 10.50
C LEU A 4 -2.93 3.34 11.56
N SER A 5 -3.62 4.33 12.10
CA SER A 5 -4.58 4.18 13.18
C SER A 5 -5.93 3.71 12.63
N THR A 6 -6.15 3.91 11.33
CA THR A 6 -7.41 3.59 10.65
C THR A 6 -7.21 3.09 9.22
N ASN A 7 -8.16 2.30 8.75
CA ASN A 7 -8.22 1.83 7.36
C ASN A 7 -8.41 2.96 6.33
N ARG A 8 -8.90 4.12 6.78
CA ARG A 8 -8.97 5.33 5.97
C ARG A 8 -7.57 5.85 5.65
N GLU A 9 -6.66 5.86 6.62
CA GLU A 9 -5.27 6.29 6.40
C GLU A 9 -4.55 5.32 5.45
N LEU A 10 -4.84 4.02 5.53
CA LEU A 10 -4.33 3.05 4.55
C LEU A 10 -4.84 3.36 3.14
N TYR A 11 -6.13 3.64 2.99
CA TYR A 11 -6.70 4.02 1.70
C TYR A 11 -6.07 5.30 1.14
N GLU A 12 -5.93 6.34 1.96
CA GLU A 12 -5.28 7.61 1.58
C GLU A 12 -3.81 7.37 1.17
N TYR A 13 -3.09 6.50 1.89
CA TYR A 13 -1.73 6.08 1.54
C TYR A 13 -1.67 5.35 0.18
N LEU A 14 -2.61 4.43 -0.08
CA LEU A 14 -2.69 3.74 -1.37
C LEU A 14 -2.91 4.74 -2.53
N LEU A 15 -3.79 5.72 -2.36
CA LEU A 15 -4.04 6.76 -3.37
C LEU A 15 -2.80 7.64 -3.62
N PHE A 16 -2.08 7.99 -2.55
CA PHE A 16 -0.80 8.70 -2.66
C PHE A 16 0.21 7.86 -3.46
N LEU A 17 0.36 6.59 -3.12
CA LEU A 17 1.30 5.69 -3.78
C LEU A 17 0.95 5.45 -5.26
N VAL A 18 -0.32 5.30 -5.60
CA VAL A 18 -0.79 5.24 -7.00
C VAL A 18 -0.35 6.47 -7.78
N THR A 19 -0.54 7.65 -7.17
CA THR A 19 -0.19 8.93 -7.80
C THR A 19 1.32 9.01 -8.07
N GLU A 20 2.15 8.64 -7.11
CA GLU A 20 3.61 8.64 -7.26
C GLU A 20 4.10 7.61 -8.29
N LEU A 21 3.52 6.41 -8.29
CA LEU A 21 3.85 5.38 -9.29
C LEU A 21 3.46 5.81 -10.71
N LYS A 22 2.30 6.46 -10.88
CA LYS A 22 1.86 7.02 -12.18
C LYS A 22 2.80 8.13 -12.66
N LYS A 23 3.17 9.07 -11.80
CA LYS A 23 4.16 10.12 -12.15
C LYS A 23 5.48 9.54 -12.64
N ARG A 24 5.88 8.38 -12.10
CA ARG A 24 7.12 7.67 -12.45
C ARG A 24 6.95 6.64 -13.56
N LYS A 25 5.83 6.66 -14.29
CA LYS A 25 5.51 5.76 -15.42
C LYS A 25 5.58 4.27 -15.05
N ARG A 26 5.21 3.92 -13.81
CA ARG A 26 5.12 2.54 -13.34
C ARG A 26 3.68 2.06 -13.39
N ASP A 27 3.11 2.06 -14.59
CA ASP A 27 1.69 1.82 -14.82
C ASP A 27 1.22 0.50 -14.20
N LYS A 28 1.97 -0.59 -14.40
CA LYS A 28 1.67 -1.92 -13.83
C LYS A 28 1.64 -1.95 -12.29
N LEU A 29 2.56 -1.23 -11.64
CA LEU A 29 2.58 -1.15 -10.18
C LEU A 29 1.46 -0.25 -9.67
N SER A 30 1.21 0.86 -10.37
CA SER A 30 0.10 1.76 -10.03
C SER A 30 -1.26 1.08 -10.18
N GLU A 31 -1.41 0.20 -11.17
CA GLU A 31 -2.63 -0.58 -11.39
C GLU A 31 -2.87 -1.57 -10.26
N ALA A 32 -1.84 -2.31 -9.83
CA ALA A 32 -1.93 -3.23 -8.70
C ALA A 32 -2.40 -2.52 -7.41
N VAL A 33 -1.85 -1.33 -7.13
CA VAL A 33 -2.24 -0.53 -5.95
C VAL A 33 -3.64 0.09 -6.13
N THR A 34 -4.00 0.49 -7.36
CA THR A 34 -5.34 1.03 -7.67
C THR A 34 -6.42 -0.01 -7.40
N LEU A 35 -6.21 -1.25 -7.86
CA LEU A 35 -7.14 -2.36 -7.61
C LEU A 35 -7.33 -2.59 -6.10
N ALA A 36 -6.25 -2.66 -5.33
CA ALA A 36 -6.33 -2.79 -3.87
C ALA A 36 -7.11 -1.64 -3.23
N SER A 37 -6.92 -0.39 -3.70
CA SER A 37 -7.66 0.77 -3.21
C SER A 37 -9.16 0.74 -3.55
N HIS A 38 -9.55 0.18 -4.69
CA HIS A 38 -10.96 0.05 -5.07
C HIS A 38 -11.74 -0.90 -4.16
N HIS A 39 -11.10 -1.96 -3.65
CA HIS A 39 -11.72 -2.85 -2.67
C HIS A 39 -12.01 -2.15 -1.33
N ALA A 40 -11.31 -1.06 -1.00
CA ALA A 40 -11.61 -0.22 0.17
C ALA A 40 -12.97 0.46 0.08
N ALA A 41 -13.41 0.81 -1.14
CA ALA A 41 -14.61 1.60 -1.38
C ALA A 41 -15.90 0.79 -1.18
N SER A 42 -15.83 -0.54 -1.26
CA SER A 42 -17.02 -1.42 -1.14
C SER A 42 -17.32 -1.86 0.28
N ASN A 43 -16.30 -2.09 1.10
CA ASN A 43 -16.37 -2.10 2.55
C ASN A 43 -14.96 -2.37 3.07
N VAL A 44 -14.59 -1.69 4.16
CA VAL A 44 -13.30 -1.88 4.79
C VAL A 44 -13.27 -3.24 5.51
N SER A 45 -12.88 -4.28 4.78
CA SER A 45 -12.91 -5.68 5.22
C SER A 45 -11.50 -6.26 5.42
N THR A 46 -11.42 -7.45 6.01
CA THR A 46 -10.18 -8.24 6.07
C THR A 46 -9.58 -8.47 4.67
N GLU A 47 -10.42 -8.55 3.64
CA GLU A 47 -9.99 -8.68 2.24
C GLU A 47 -9.30 -7.42 1.76
N PHE A 48 -9.84 -6.23 2.07
CA PHE A 48 -9.17 -4.97 1.76
C PHE A 48 -7.76 -4.90 2.36
N LEU A 49 -7.60 -5.31 3.62
CA LEU A 49 -6.29 -5.38 4.28
C LEU A 49 -5.34 -6.39 3.60
N GLY A 50 -5.87 -7.55 3.21
CA GLY A 50 -5.10 -8.61 2.55
C GLY A 50 -4.62 -8.19 1.17
N GLU A 51 -5.51 -7.65 0.35
CA GLU A 51 -5.21 -7.15 -0.99
C GLU A 51 -4.23 -5.96 -0.93
N SER A 52 -4.43 -5.04 0.02
CA SER A 52 -3.51 -3.93 0.26
C SER A 52 -2.11 -4.44 0.58
N ARG A 53 -2.00 -5.43 1.49
CA ARG A 53 -0.72 -6.04 1.84
C ARG A 53 -0.04 -6.69 0.64
N ILE A 54 -0.78 -7.44 -0.17
CA ILE A 54 -0.26 -8.11 -1.38
C ILE A 54 0.24 -7.08 -2.39
N ALA A 55 -0.56 -6.06 -2.69
CA ALA A 55 -0.20 -5.01 -3.63
C ALA A 55 1.03 -4.22 -3.16
N LEU A 56 1.07 -3.81 -1.90
CA LEU A 56 2.20 -3.08 -1.32
C LEU A 56 3.48 -3.92 -1.30
N ARG A 57 3.40 -5.22 -1.01
CA ARG A 57 4.56 -6.12 -1.04
C ARG A 57 5.11 -6.24 -2.46
N ARG A 58 4.21 -6.32 -3.44
CA ARG A 58 4.57 -6.34 -4.85
C ARG A 58 5.31 -5.07 -5.26
N VAL A 59 4.80 -3.90 -4.86
CA VAL A 59 5.52 -2.63 -5.08
C VAL A 59 6.89 -2.67 -4.43
N PHE A 60 6.99 -3.06 -3.16
CA PHE A 60 8.28 -3.11 -2.45
C PHE A 60 9.32 -3.99 -3.14
N ASN A 61 8.89 -5.13 -3.70
CA ASN A 61 9.78 -6.07 -4.37
C ASN A 61 10.12 -5.66 -5.82
N GLU A 62 9.18 -5.04 -6.53
CA GLU A 62 9.30 -4.72 -7.96
C GLU A 62 9.67 -3.24 -8.23
N GLU A 63 9.74 -2.37 -7.21
CA GLU A 63 9.99 -0.93 -7.39
C GLU A 63 11.35 -0.64 -8.05
N GLY A 64 12.38 -1.46 -7.81
CA GLY A 64 13.65 -1.39 -8.56
C GLY A 64 14.40 -0.06 -8.44
N GLY A 65 14.31 0.64 -7.31
CA GLY A 65 14.92 1.95 -7.06
C GLY A 65 14.09 3.14 -7.54
N VAL A 66 12.82 2.92 -7.89
CA VAL A 66 11.87 3.97 -8.24
C VAL A 66 11.44 4.75 -7.02
N LEU A 67 11.27 4.10 -5.87
CA LEU A 67 10.94 4.76 -4.62
C LEU A 67 12.19 5.42 -4.05
N THR A 68 12.03 6.62 -3.52
CA THR A 68 13.09 7.25 -2.72
C THR A 68 13.33 6.43 -1.45
N VAL A 69 14.49 6.62 -0.83
CA VAL A 69 14.82 5.97 0.45
C VAL A 69 13.72 6.20 1.50
N GLN A 70 13.18 7.42 1.55
CA GLN A 70 12.11 7.78 2.48
C GLN A 70 10.81 7.03 2.16
N GLU A 71 10.37 7.03 0.90
CA GLU A 71 9.13 6.35 0.50
C GLU A 71 9.22 4.83 0.68
N ARG A 72 10.41 4.26 0.46
CA ARG A 72 10.66 2.85 0.70
C ARG A 72 10.64 2.51 2.19
N ALA A 73 11.18 3.38 3.04
CA ALA A 73 11.07 3.24 4.48
C ALA A 73 9.60 3.33 4.93
N ASP A 74 8.86 4.31 4.43
CA ASP A 74 7.43 4.47 4.74
C ASP A 74 6.60 3.27 4.26
N LEU A 75 6.88 2.73 3.07
CA LEU A 75 6.24 1.51 2.56
C LEU A 75 6.56 0.30 3.43
N SER A 76 7.81 0.17 3.89
CA SER A 76 8.21 -0.89 4.81
C SER A 76 7.47 -0.78 6.14
N ASP A 77 7.38 0.41 6.72
CA ASP A 77 6.64 0.68 7.96
C ASP A 77 5.16 0.31 7.82
N VAL A 78 4.53 0.66 6.70
CA VAL A 78 3.13 0.30 6.42
C VAL A 78 2.96 -1.21 6.30
N LEU A 79 3.87 -1.89 5.61
CA LEU A 79 3.84 -3.36 5.47
C LEU A 79 3.99 -4.06 6.82
N THR A 80 4.90 -3.59 7.68
CA THR A 80 5.06 -4.13 9.04
C THR A 80 3.79 -3.96 9.86
N GLN A 81 3.15 -2.79 9.81
CA GLN A 81 1.90 -2.56 10.51
C GLN A 81 0.77 -3.48 10.01
N LEU A 82 0.69 -3.71 8.70
CA LEU A 82 -0.25 -4.66 8.13
C LEU A 82 0.05 -6.10 8.59
N ASP A 83 1.32 -6.51 8.60
CA ASP A 83 1.75 -7.82 9.11
C ASP A 83 1.29 -8.02 10.56
N GLU A 84 1.52 -7.05 11.45
CA GLU A 84 1.10 -7.14 12.85
C GLU A 84 -0.43 -7.28 13.03
N VAL A 85 -1.22 -6.63 12.17
CA VAL A 85 -2.69 -6.76 12.21
C VAL A 85 -3.14 -8.17 11.86
N PHE A 86 -2.42 -8.85 10.96
CA PHE A 86 -2.70 -10.24 10.59
C PHE A 86 -2.11 -11.26 11.58
N GLU A 87 -0.98 -10.97 12.23
CA GLU A 87 -0.40 -11.85 13.26
C GLU A 87 -1.14 -11.82 14.59
N LYS A 88 -1.85 -10.72 14.90
CA LYS A 88 -2.67 -10.59 16.12
C LYS A 88 -4.05 -11.26 16.02
N ARG A 89 -4.40 -11.88 14.90
CA ARG A 89 -5.66 -12.62 14.67
C ARG A 89 -5.44 -14.12 14.68
#